data_AF-A0A3M3LZS8-F1
#
_entry.id   AF-A0A3M3LZS8-F1
#
_cell.length_a   1.000
_cell.length_b   1.000
_cell.length_c   1.000
_cell.angle_alpha   90.00
_cell.angle_beta   90.00
_cell.angle_gamma   90.00
#
_symmetry.space_group_name_H-M   'P 1'
#
loop_
_entity.id
_entity.type
_entity.pdbx_description
1 polymer ?
#
loop_
_entity_poly.entity_id
_entity_poly.type
_entity_poly.pdbx_seq_one_letter_code
_entity_poly.pdbx_strand_id
1 'polypeptide(L)'
;MVPMMAIWSRKGRCCSSSIRVTPRFRCKAPRLAKVVRQVRGLYSNVDGMKAQLAAQRTAVQTAQDNYNRRRSLAAGGAISQEELSHARDSLTSAQSALNSLQQQLSTSVALVDDTVVSSHPDVKAAAAQLRQAYLANARSTLVAPVTGYVAKRTVQLGQRIQPGTATMAVIPLDQLWIDANFKETQLGKMRIGQPVEISSDLYGSDVKFSGTIDSLGAGTGSAFALLPAQNATGNWIM
;
A
#
# COMPACT_ATOMS: atom_id res chain seq x y z
N MET A 1 47.68 -8.94 -13.04
CA MET A 1 47.46 -9.12 -11.58
C MET A 1 46.59 -7.97 -11.11
N VAL A 2 45.27 -8.15 -11.17
CA VAL A 2 44.28 -7.22 -10.61
C VAL A 2 43.70 -7.96 -9.39
N PRO A 3 43.67 -7.36 -8.20
CA PRO A 3 43.34 -8.09 -6.99
C PRO A 3 41.82 -8.26 -6.91
N MET A 4 41.33 -9.50 -6.94
CA MET A 4 39.95 -9.78 -6.59
C MET A 4 39.87 -10.16 -5.12
N MET A 5 39.34 -9.21 -4.36
CA MET A 5 39.13 -9.23 -2.92
C MET A 5 37.98 -10.18 -2.58
N ALA A 6 38.26 -11.30 -1.90
CA ALA A 6 37.25 -12.18 -1.34
C ALA A 6 37.49 -12.36 0.16
N ILE A 7 36.62 -11.70 0.94
CA ILE A 7 36.58 -11.73 2.41
C ILE A 7 36.07 -13.10 2.86
N TRP A 8 36.84 -13.77 3.72
CA TRP A 8 36.46 -15.00 4.42
C TRP A 8 35.95 -14.70 5.83
N SER A 9 34.97 -15.47 6.33
CA SER A 9 34.61 -15.47 7.74
C SER A 9 34.39 -16.90 8.26
N ARG A 10 35.24 -17.29 9.22
CA ARG A 10 35.16 -18.55 10.01
C ARG A 10 33.93 -18.55 10.93
N LYS A 11 33.33 -19.74 11.07
CA LYS A 11 32.51 -20.27 12.19
C LYS A 11 31.73 -19.25 13.02
N GLY A 12 30.40 -19.26 12.88
CA GLY A 12 29.51 -18.86 13.95
C GLY A 12 28.14 -18.37 13.53
N ARG A 13 27.16 -19.28 13.56
CA ARG A 13 25.70 -19.09 13.51
C ARG A 13 25.09 -19.10 12.10
N CYS A 14 24.22 -20.08 11.84
CA CYS A 14 23.06 -19.93 10.97
C CYS A 14 22.29 -18.69 11.44
N CYS A 15 22.66 -17.52 10.93
CA CYS A 15 22.03 -16.27 11.30
C CYS A 15 20.77 -16.12 10.44
N SER A 16 19.62 -16.46 11.03
CA SER A 16 18.36 -15.84 10.65
C SER A 16 18.47 -14.32 10.89
N SER A 17 19.05 -13.58 9.95
CA SER A 17 19.26 -12.14 10.08
C SER A 17 17.98 -11.39 9.67
N SER A 18 17.23 -10.89 10.66
CA SER A 18 16.07 -10.01 10.41
C SER A 18 16.48 -8.55 10.51
N ILE A 19 16.14 -7.72 9.51
CA ILE A 19 16.25 -6.25 9.59
C ILE A 19 14.85 -5.67 9.81
N ARG A 20 14.66 -4.86 10.85
CA ARG A 20 13.39 -4.15 11.11
C ARG A 20 13.48 -2.71 10.64
N VAL A 21 12.58 -2.32 9.73
CA VAL A 21 12.42 -0.97 9.18
C VAL A 21 11.17 -0.35 9.77
N THR A 22 11.29 0.66 10.62
CA THR A 22 10.14 1.27 11.32
C THR A 22 9.29 2.12 10.36
N PRO A 23 8.07 1.71 9.99
CA PRO A 23 7.21 2.53 9.14
C PRO A 23 6.37 3.49 10.00
N ARG A 24 5.88 4.58 9.39
CA ARG A 24 4.99 5.57 10.04
C ARG A 24 3.55 5.05 10.19
N PHE A 25 3.36 3.97 10.95
CA PHE A 25 2.05 3.33 11.15
C PHE A 25 1.12 4.11 12.10
N ARG A 26 1.66 4.63 13.22
CA ARG A 26 0.87 5.25 14.31
C ARG A 26 0.00 6.45 13.90
N CYS A 27 0.33 7.13 12.81
CA CYS A 27 -0.37 8.34 12.37
C CYS A 27 -1.67 8.07 11.58
N LYS A 28 -1.97 6.82 11.19
CA LYS A 28 -3.08 6.51 10.27
C LYS A 28 -4.37 6.04 10.95
N ALA A 29 -4.30 5.44 12.14
CA ALA A 29 -5.48 5.04 12.92
C ALA A 29 -6.42 6.21 13.32
N PRO A 30 -5.92 7.42 13.70
CA PRO A 30 -6.78 8.55 14.02
C PRO A 30 -7.61 9.05 12.82
N ARG A 31 -7.15 8.81 11.59
CA ARG A 31 -7.82 9.26 10.36
C ARG A 31 -9.15 8.52 10.15
N LEU A 32 -9.17 7.20 10.32
CA LEU A 32 -10.40 6.41 10.19
C LEU A 32 -11.45 6.85 11.22
N ALA A 33 -11.05 7.01 12.48
CA ALA A 33 -11.95 7.48 13.53
C ALA A 33 -12.52 8.88 13.23
N LYS A 34 -11.71 9.79 12.68
CA LYS A 34 -12.17 11.13 12.24
C LYS A 34 -13.23 11.02 11.15
N VAL A 35 -12.98 10.21 10.11
CA VAL A 35 -13.91 10.03 8.98
C VAL A 35 -15.22 9.39 9.43
N VAL A 36 -15.17 8.36 10.28
CA VAL A 36 -16.39 7.74 10.84
C VAL A 36 -17.22 8.75 11.63
N ARG A 37 -16.60 9.61 12.44
CA ARG A 37 -17.33 10.67 13.16
C ARG A 37 -17.94 11.69 12.22
N GLN A 38 -17.23 12.08 11.17
CA GLN A 38 -17.74 13.00 10.16
C GLN A 38 -18.97 12.42 9.45
N VAL A 39 -18.89 11.17 9.00
CA VAL A 39 -20.02 10.48 8.35
C VAL A 39 -21.21 10.35 9.31
N ARG A 40 -20.99 9.96 10.57
CA ARG A 40 -22.07 9.97 11.60
C ARG A 40 -22.73 11.34 11.74
N GLY A 41 -21.95 12.41 11.67
CA GLY A 41 -22.47 13.77 11.69
C GLY A 41 -23.42 14.08 10.53
N LEU A 42 -23.16 13.54 9.33
CA LEU A 42 -24.04 13.68 8.17
C LEU A 42 -25.41 13.00 8.41
N TYR A 43 -25.42 11.77 8.95
CA TYR A 43 -26.68 11.10 9.30
C TYR A 43 -27.45 11.85 10.38
N SER A 44 -26.77 12.30 11.45
CA SER A 44 -27.41 13.10 12.51
C SER A 44 -28.00 14.41 11.98
N ASN A 45 -27.36 15.05 10.99
CA ASN A 45 -27.90 16.22 10.32
C ASN A 45 -29.20 15.90 9.56
N VAL A 46 -29.20 14.81 8.78
CA VAL A 46 -30.39 14.35 8.04
C VAL A 46 -31.55 14.03 8.99
N ASP A 47 -31.28 13.39 10.12
CA ASP A 47 -32.31 13.11 11.13
C ASP A 47 -32.86 14.39 11.76
N GLY A 48 -32.00 15.37 12.04
CA GLY A 48 -32.42 16.71 12.48
C GLY A 48 -33.32 17.41 11.45
N MET A 49 -32.97 17.35 10.17
CA MET A 49 -33.78 17.94 9.10
C MET A 49 -35.12 17.22 8.88
N LYS A 50 -35.17 15.90 9.07
CA LYS A 50 -36.44 15.14 9.08
C LYS A 50 -37.36 15.58 10.22
N ALA A 51 -36.79 15.80 11.42
CA ALA A 51 -37.54 16.32 12.55
C ALA A 51 -38.06 17.74 12.27
N GLN A 52 -37.24 18.59 11.66
CA GLN A 52 -37.64 19.94 11.26
C GLN A 52 -38.74 19.91 10.17
N LEU A 53 -38.65 18.97 9.22
CA LEU A 53 -39.68 18.77 8.20
C LEU A 53 -41.02 18.35 8.82
N ALA A 54 -40.99 17.47 9.82
CA ALA A 54 -42.19 17.08 10.56
C ALA A 54 -42.83 18.28 11.27
N ALA A 55 -42.02 19.12 11.93
CA ALA A 55 -42.52 20.36 12.55
C ALA A 55 -43.12 21.33 11.52
N GLN A 56 -42.46 21.50 10.36
CA GLN A 56 -42.92 22.39 9.31
C GLN A 56 -44.22 21.89 8.64
N ARG A 57 -44.40 20.57 8.53
CA ARG A 57 -45.67 19.97 8.07
C ARG A 57 -46.83 20.34 9.00
N THR A 58 -46.63 20.27 10.32
CA THR A 58 -47.64 20.70 11.30
C THR A 58 -47.95 22.19 11.19
N ALA A 59 -46.94 23.03 10.92
CA ALA A 59 -47.15 24.46 10.70
C ALA A 59 -48.02 24.74 9.46
N VAL A 60 -47.75 24.06 8.35
CA VAL A 60 -48.59 24.13 7.13
C VAL A 60 -50.02 23.67 7.42
N GLN A 61 -50.19 22.55 8.13
CA GLN A 61 -51.51 22.03 8.49
C GLN A 61 -52.30 23.03 9.34
N THR A 62 -51.66 23.63 10.34
CA THR A 62 -52.29 24.66 11.19
C THR A 62 -52.69 25.89 10.36
N ALA A 63 -51.84 26.34 9.44
CA ALA A 63 -52.16 27.46 8.55
C ALA A 63 -53.32 27.12 7.60
N GLN A 64 -53.38 25.88 7.11
CA GLN A 64 -54.45 25.39 6.25
C GLN A 64 -55.79 25.34 7.00
N ASP A 65 -55.80 24.83 8.23
CA ASP A 65 -57.01 24.75 9.05
C ASP A 65 -57.53 26.15 9.41
N ASN A 66 -56.63 27.09 9.72
CA ASN A 66 -56.97 28.48 9.96
C ASN A 66 -57.54 29.16 8.70
N TYR A 67 -56.95 28.92 7.54
CA TYR A 67 -57.48 29.42 6.27
C TYR A 67 -58.87 28.87 5.98
N ASN A 68 -59.08 27.56 6.15
CA ASN A 68 -60.36 26.90 5.93
C ASN A 68 -61.45 27.44 6.87
N ARG A 69 -61.12 27.63 8.16
CA ARG A 69 -62.04 28.20 9.16
C ARG A 69 -62.41 29.65 8.85
N ARG A 70 -61.44 30.47 8.44
CA ARG A 70 -61.69 31.88 8.07
C ARG A 70 -62.49 31.98 6.78
N ARG A 71 -62.26 31.07 5.83
CA ARG A 71 -63.03 30.97 4.58
C ARG A 71 -64.52 30.71 4.84
N SER A 72 -64.86 29.80 5.76
CA SER A 72 -66.27 29.55 6.10
C SER A 72 -66.91 30.74 6.82
N LEU A 73 -66.18 31.40 7.73
CA LEU A 73 -66.66 32.61 8.42
C LEU A 73 -66.87 33.80 7.46
N ALA A 74 -65.99 33.98 6.48
CA ALA A 74 -66.12 35.03 5.47
C ALA A 74 -67.34 34.81 4.57
N ALA A 75 -67.64 33.56 4.22
CA ALA A 75 -68.85 33.21 3.45
C ALA A 75 -70.15 33.54 4.20
N GLY A 76 -70.11 33.50 5.54
CA GLY A 76 -71.20 33.95 6.41
C GLY A 76 -71.21 35.45 6.72
N GLY A 77 -70.32 36.25 6.11
CA GLY A 77 -70.21 37.70 6.34
C GLY A 77 -69.58 38.10 7.69
N ALA A 78 -69.02 37.15 8.45
CA ALA A 78 -68.55 37.38 9.82
C ALA A 78 -67.12 37.97 9.90
N ILE A 79 -66.36 37.99 8.80
CA ILE A 79 -65.00 38.57 8.75
C ILE A 79 -64.78 39.34 7.43
N SER A 80 -63.80 40.24 7.41
CA SER A 80 -63.42 41.02 6.23
C SER A 80 -62.68 40.18 5.18
N GLN A 81 -62.67 40.65 3.93
CA GLN A 81 -61.86 40.04 2.86
C GLN A 81 -60.35 40.17 3.10
N GLU A 82 -59.93 41.26 3.75
CA GLU A 82 -58.53 41.51 4.12
C GLU A 82 -58.00 40.44 5.08
N GLU A 83 -58.80 40.07 6.08
CA GLU A 83 -58.45 39.01 7.03
C GLU A 83 -58.33 37.64 6.34
N LEU A 84 -59.15 37.39 5.32
CA LEU A 84 -59.06 36.18 4.50
C LEU A 84 -57.82 36.17 3.59
N SER A 85 -57.43 37.32 3.02
CA SER A 85 -56.16 37.43 2.28
C SER A 85 -54.95 37.18 3.18
N HIS A 86 -54.91 37.75 4.39
CA HIS A 86 -53.81 37.50 5.32
C HIS A 86 -53.68 36.02 5.70
N ALA A 87 -54.79 35.31 5.87
CA ALA A 87 -54.78 33.88 6.11
C ALA A 87 -54.25 33.06 4.92
N ARG A 88 -54.60 33.47 3.68
CA ARG A 88 -54.08 32.86 2.45
C ARG A 88 -52.57 33.09 2.30
N ASP A 89 -52.10 34.31 2.57
CA ASP A 89 -50.68 34.66 2.49
C ASP A 89 -49.87 33.89 3.53
N SER A 90 -50.41 33.74 4.75
CA SER A 90 -49.82 32.92 5.81
C SER A 90 -49.67 31.46 5.41
N LEU A 91 -50.70 30.87 4.79
CA LEU A 91 -50.65 29.51 4.25
C LEU A 91 -49.61 29.38 3.13
N THR A 92 -49.60 30.33 2.19
CA THR A 92 -48.66 30.34 1.05
C THR A 92 -47.22 30.45 1.53
N SER A 93 -46.97 31.29 2.54
CA SER A 93 -45.67 31.42 3.20
C SER A 93 -45.23 30.12 3.88
N ALA A 94 -46.12 29.49 4.66
CA ALA A 94 -45.84 28.22 5.31
C ALA A 94 -45.52 27.10 4.30
N GLN A 95 -46.26 27.04 3.19
CA GLN A 95 -46.03 26.08 2.11
C GLN A 95 -44.69 26.32 1.40
N SER A 96 -44.34 27.59 1.16
CA SER A 96 -43.06 27.96 0.54
C SER A 96 -41.88 27.57 1.45
N ALA A 97 -42.00 27.79 2.76
CA ALA A 97 -41.02 27.36 3.74
C ALA A 97 -40.88 25.83 3.79
N LEU A 98 -41.99 25.08 3.69
CA LEU A 98 -41.97 23.62 3.60
C LEU A 98 -41.24 23.14 2.33
N ASN A 99 -41.54 23.73 1.17
CA ASN A 99 -40.88 23.38 -0.09
C ASN A 99 -39.36 23.64 -0.02
N SER A 100 -38.96 24.78 0.56
CA SER A 100 -37.54 25.10 0.79
C SER A 100 -36.86 24.06 1.67
N LEU A 101 -37.49 23.68 2.79
CA LEU A 101 -36.94 22.69 3.71
C LEU A 101 -36.88 21.28 3.09
N GLN A 102 -37.86 20.91 2.25
CA GLN A 102 -37.82 19.67 1.47
C GLN A 102 -36.63 19.63 0.51
N GLN A 103 -36.35 20.74 -0.18
CA GLN A 103 -35.20 20.84 -1.06
C GLN A 103 -33.87 20.78 -0.29
N GLN A 104 -33.80 21.41 0.89
CA GLN A 104 -32.62 21.31 1.75
C GLN A 104 -32.43 19.86 2.23
N LEU A 105 -33.52 19.18 2.62
CA LEU A 105 -33.46 17.77 3.03
C LEU A 105 -32.99 16.88 1.87
N SER A 106 -33.50 17.07 0.64
CA SER A 106 -33.08 16.25 -0.51
C SER A 106 -31.59 16.39 -0.79
N THR A 107 -31.03 17.60 -0.71
CA THR A 107 -29.59 17.82 -0.86
C THR A 107 -28.76 17.16 0.24
N SER A 108 -29.27 17.12 1.47
CA SER A 108 -28.56 16.49 2.60
C SER A 108 -28.68 14.97 2.58
N VAL A 109 -29.83 14.44 2.15
CA VAL A 109 -30.02 13.00 1.93
C VAL A 109 -29.10 12.50 0.82
N ALA A 110 -28.93 13.26 -0.26
CA ALA A 110 -28.00 12.91 -1.33
C ALA A 110 -26.54 12.69 -0.86
N LEU A 111 -26.14 13.31 0.25
CA LEU A 111 -24.81 13.12 0.86
C LEU A 111 -24.66 11.81 1.64
N VAL A 112 -25.76 11.17 2.00
CA VAL A 112 -25.79 9.91 2.79
C VAL A 112 -26.53 8.78 2.06
N ASP A 113 -27.00 9.05 0.84
CA ASP A 113 -27.98 8.23 0.16
C ASP A 113 -27.45 6.81 -0.08
N ASP A 114 -28.36 5.84 0.09
CA ASP A 114 -28.11 4.40 -0.09
C ASP A 114 -26.85 3.82 0.59
N THR A 115 -26.37 4.47 1.64
CA THR A 115 -25.22 3.98 2.41
C THR A 115 -25.57 3.85 3.88
N VAL A 116 -24.88 2.95 4.56
CA VAL A 116 -24.75 2.92 6.02
C VAL A 116 -23.36 3.44 6.37
N VAL A 117 -23.16 3.91 7.60
CA VAL A 117 -21.85 4.45 8.05
C VAL A 117 -20.67 3.53 7.70
N SER A 118 -20.86 2.20 7.77
CA SER A 118 -19.84 1.21 7.41
C SER A 118 -19.62 1.02 5.90
N SER A 119 -20.63 1.27 5.07
CA SER A 119 -20.55 1.10 3.62
C SER A 119 -20.20 2.40 2.87
N HIS A 120 -20.23 3.54 3.56
CA HIS A 120 -19.93 4.87 3.03
C HIS A 120 -18.55 4.92 2.34
N PRO A 121 -18.44 5.49 1.12
CA PRO A 121 -17.20 5.52 0.33
C PRO A 121 -15.99 6.07 1.10
N ASP A 122 -16.17 7.17 1.84
CA ASP A 122 -15.10 7.77 2.64
C ASP A 122 -14.59 6.85 3.75
N VAL A 123 -15.49 6.12 4.42
CA VAL A 123 -15.13 5.18 5.48
C VAL A 123 -14.39 3.98 4.87
N LYS A 124 -14.85 3.45 3.74
CA LYS A 124 -14.14 2.39 2.99
C LYS A 124 -12.75 2.85 2.55
N ALA A 125 -12.62 4.06 2.03
CA ALA A 125 -11.33 4.62 1.62
C ALA A 125 -10.38 4.79 2.81
N ALA A 126 -10.87 5.30 3.95
CA ALA A 126 -10.08 5.43 5.17
C ALA A 126 -9.68 4.06 5.76
N ALA A 127 -10.57 3.07 5.69
CA ALA A 127 -10.30 1.70 6.13
C ALA A 127 -9.25 1.03 5.23
N ALA A 128 -9.32 1.21 3.91
CA ALA A 128 -8.31 0.73 2.96
C ALA A 128 -6.94 1.35 3.23
N GLN A 129 -6.88 2.66 3.53
CA GLN A 129 -5.63 3.32 3.91
C GLN A 129 -5.05 2.79 5.23
N LEU A 130 -5.90 2.50 6.21
CA LEU A 130 -5.46 1.87 7.46
C LEU A 130 -4.91 0.47 7.21
N ARG A 131 -5.58 -0.34 6.38
CA ARG A 131 -5.12 -1.68 5.99
C ARG A 131 -3.79 -1.62 5.26
N GLN A 132 -3.61 -0.66 4.35
CA GLN A 132 -2.35 -0.47 3.65
C GLN A 132 -1.21 -0.07 4.61
N ALA A 133 -1.49 0.82 5.56
CA ALA A 133 -0.52 1.18 6.60
C ALA A 133 -0.17 -0.02 7.48
N TYR A 134 -1.16 -0.87 7.81
CA TYR A 134 -0.95 -2.10 8.56
C TYR A 134 -0.07 -3.08 7.79
N LEU A 135 -0.34 -3.29 6.50
CA LEU A 135 0.49 -4.14 5.64
C LEU A 135 1.92 -3.61 5.51
N ALA A 136 2.09 -2.29 5.38
CA ALA A 136 3.42 -1.67 5.38
C ALA A 136 4.15 -1.90 6.72
N ASN A 137 3.42 -1.89 7.84
CA ASN A 137 3.97 -2.22 9.16
C ASN A 137 4.29 -3.70 9.34
N ALA A 138 3.46 -4.60 8.81
CA ALA A 138 3.76 -6.03 8.81
C ALA A 138 5.00 -6.33 7.96
N ARG A 139 5.13 -5.67 6.80
CA ARG A 139 6.28 -5.76 5.87
C ARG A 139 7.49 -4.92 6.32
N SER A 140 7.53 -4.49 7.58
CA SER A 140 8.68 -3.80 8.17
C SER A 140 9.87 -4.72 8.43
N THR A 141 9.64 -6.02 8.54
CA THR A 141 10.70 -6.98 8.85
C THR A 141 11.13 -7.66 7.57
N LEU A 142 12.37 -7.42 7.17
CA LEU A 142 13.00 -8.11 6.06
C LEU A 142 13.60 -9.41 6.57
N VAL A 143 13.13 -10.52 6.01
CA VAL A 143 13.58 -11.89 6.32
C VAL A 143 14.33 -12.42 5.11
N ALA A 144 15.38 -13.21 5.33
CA ALA A 144 16.11 -13.87 4.26
C ALA A 144 15.21 -14.95 3.60
N PRO A 145 15.09 -15.00 2.26
CA PRO A 145 14.23 -15.96 1.58
C PRO A 145 14.82 -17.39 1.57
N VAL A 146 16.14 -17.50 1.71
CA VAL A 146 16.88 -18.78 1.70
C VAL A 146 17.82 -18.85 2.89
N THR A 147 18.14 -20.09 3.30
CA THR A 147 19.19 -20.34 4.29
C THR A 147 20.55 -20.20 3.62
N GLY A 148 21.45 -19.43 4.23
CA GLY A 148 22.76 -19.17 3.64
C GLY A 148 23.59 -18.20 4.47
N TYR A 149 24.73 -17.80 3.92
CA TYR A 149 25.65 -16.86 4.56
C TYR A 149 25.45 -15.45 4.01
N VAL A 150 25.44 -14.45 4.90
CA VAL A 150 25.36 -13.04 4.50
C VAL A 150 26.73 -12.60 3.98
N ALA A 151 26.87 -12.47 2.66
CA ALA A 151 28.12 -12.10 2.01
C ALA A 151 28.40 -10.59 2.07
N LYS A 152 27.34 -9.78 1.95
CA LYS A 152 27.44 -8.33 2.02
C LYS A 152 26.20 -7.73 2.66
N ARG A 153 26.41 -6.80 3.58
CA ARG A 153 25.36 -5.94 4.14
C ARG A 153 25.66 -4.50 3.76
N THR A 154 24.75 -3.88 3.01
CA THR A 154 24.95 -2.53 2.46
C THR A 154 24.33 -1.45 3.35
N VAL A 155 23.48 -1.83 4.32
CA VAL A 155 22.71 -0.89 5.13
C VAL A 155 23.15 -0.86 6.59
N GLN A 156 23.23 0.34 7.16
CA GLN A 156 23.56 0.60 8.55
C GLN A 156 22.32 0.92 9.39
N LEU A 157 22.42 0.72 10.71
CA LEU A 157 21.34 1.09 11.64
C LEU A 157 21.14 2.61 11.61
N GLY A 158 19.89 3.06 11.60
CA GLY A 158 19.52 4.48 11.51
C GLY A 158 19.49 5.04 10.08
N GLN A 159 19.95 4.29 9.08
CA GLN A 159 19.92 4.72 7.69
C GLN A 159 18.49 4.65 7.12
N ARG A 160 18.08 5.68 6.39
CA ARG A 160 16.82 5.69 5.64
C ARG A 160 17.02 5.03 4.29
N ILE A 161 16.17 4.08 3.95
CA ILE A 161 16.23 3.33 2.68
C ILE A 161 14.93 3.48 1.90
N GLN A 162 15.01 3.42 0.58
CA GLN A 162 13.85 3.43 -0.30
C GLN A 162 13.43 1.99 -0.64
N PRO A 163 12.14 1.75 -0.94
CA PRO A 163 11.69 0.46 -1.47
C PRO A 163 12.53 0.02 -2.68
N GLY A 164 12.86 -1.27 -2.75
CA GLY A 164 13.68 -1.83 -3.84
C GLY A 164 15.20 -1.68 -3.67
N THR A 165 15.68 -1.00 -2.62
CA THR A 165 17.12 -0.93 -2.34
C THR A 165 17.63 -2.28 -1.82
N ALA A 166 18.65 -2.86 -2.46
CA ALA A 166 19.27 -4.09 -2.00
C ALA A 166 20.00 -3.88 -0.66
N THR A 167 19.53 -4.55 0.39
CA THR A 167 20.05 -4.36 1.76
C THR A 167 21.08 -5.42 2.17
N MET A 168 20.92 -6.64 1.67
CA MET A 168 21.78 -7.78 1.97
C MET A 168 21.90 -8.72 0.77
N ALA A 169 23.06 -9.36 0.63
CA ALA A 169 23.27 -10.48 -0.28
C ALA A 169 23.47 -11.75 0.57
N VAL A 170 22.64 -12.77 0.32
CA VAL A 170 22.70 -14.08 0.99
C VAL A 170 23.17 -15.10 -0.04
N ILE A 171 24.23 -15.83 0.28
CA ILE A 171 24.78 -16.91 -0.54
C ILE A 171 24.29 -18.25 0.03
N PRO A 172 23.46 -19.00 -0.71
CA PRO A 172 23.10 -20.38 -0.34
C PRO A 172 24.34 -21.29 -0.40
N LEU A 173 24.51 -22.17 0.59
CA LEU A 173 25.67 -23.08 0.65
C LEU A 173 25.41 -24.46 0.05
N ASP A 174 24.16 -24.77 -0.24
CA ASP A 174 23.70 -26.05 -0.78
C ASP A 174 23.89 -26.16 -2.31
N GLN A 175 24.22 -25.06 -2.99
CA GLN A 175 24.38 -25.01 -4.45
C GLN A 175 25.66 -24.27 -4.85
N LEU A 176 26.80 -24.75 -4.36
CA LEU A 176 28.11 -24.20 -4.74
C LEU A 176 28.65 -24.95 -5.97
N TRP A 177 29.00 -24.21 -7.02
CA TRP A 177 29.77 -24.74 -8.15
C TRP A 177 31.11 -24.01 -8.26
N ILE A 178 32.08 -24.68 -8.89
CA ILE A 178 33.39 -24.12 -9.16
C ILE A 178 33.52 -24.00 -10.67
N ASP A 179 33.77 -22.78 -11.13
CA ASP A 179 34.13 -22.53 -12.52
C ASP A 179 35.64 -22.70 -12.69
N ALA A 180 36.03 -23.58 -13.60
CA ALA A 180 37.42 -23.90 -13.87
C ALA A 180 37.73 -23.66 -15.35
N ASN A 181 38.61 -22.69 -15.60
CA ASN A 181 39.01 -22.31 -16.94
C ASN A 181 40.12 -23.25 -17.45
N PHE A 182 39.77 -24.16 -18.35
CA PHE A 182 40.71 -25.08 -19.00
C PHE A 182 41.01 -24.67 -20.44
N LYS A 183 42.19 -25.02 -20.94
CA LYS A 183 42.53 -24.84 -22.36
C LYS A 183 41.70 -25.80 -23.20
N GLU A 184 41.27 -25.38 -24.38
CA GLU A 184 40.43 -26.19 -25.28
C GLU A 184 41.07 -27.56 -25.62
N THR A 185 42.38 -27.59 -25.78
CA THR A 185 43.16 -28.83 -25.98
C THR A 185 43.07 -29.81 -24.80
N GLN A 186 42.73 -29.33 -23.61
CA GLN A 186 42.57 -30.12 -22.39
C GLN A 186 41.12 -30.57 -22.17
N LEU A 187 40.14 -29.91 -22.81
CA LEU A 187 38.71 -30.27 -22.71
C LEU A 187 38.38 -31.59 -23.43
N GLY A 188 39.12 -31.98 -24.46
CA GLY A 188 38.83 -33.18 -25.26
C GLY A 188 38.78 -34.49 -24.46
N LYS A 189 39.45 -34.54 -23.30
CA LYS A 189 39.49 -35.70 -22.41
C LYS A 189 38.51 -35.63 -21.22
N MET A 190 37.79 -34.52 -21.06
CA MET A 190 36.83 -34.33 -19.96
C MET A 190 35.45 -34.87 -20.35
N ARG A 191 34.70 -35.39 -19.37
CA ARG A 191 33.33 -35.90 -19.55
C ARG A 191 32.42 -35.40 -18.43
N ILE A 192 31.17 -35.08 -18.76
CA ILE A 192 30.13 -34.78 -17.77
C ILE A 192 29.95 -36.01 -16.87
N GLY A 193 29.82 -35.78 -15.55
CA GLY A 193 29.73 -36.82 -14.52
C GLY A 193 31.07 -37.38 -14.05
N GLN A 194 32.20 -36.97 -14.64
CA GLN A 194 33.52 -37.44 -14.22
C GLN A 194 33.85 -36.95 -12.79
N PRO A 195 34.33 -37.82 -11.89
CA PRO A 195 34.74 -37.41 -10.55
C PRO A 195 36.02 -36.58 -10.62
N VAL A 196 36.06 -35.53 -9.82
CA VAL A 196 37.19 -34.61 -9.70
C VAL A 196 37.53 -34.35 -8.24
N GLU A 197 38.81 -34.18 -7.97
CA GLU A 197 39.32 -33.79 -6.66
C GLU A 197 39.78 -32.34 -6.73
N ILE A 198 39.33 -31.53 -5.79
CA ILE A 198 39.56 -30.09 -5.74
C ILE A 198 40.23 -29.77 -4.41
N SER A 199 41.35 -29.06 -4.47
CA SER A 199 42.04 -28.50 -3.30
C SER A 199 41.89 -26.98 -3.28
N SER A 200 41.78 -26.38 -2.09
CA SER A 200 41.71 -24.92 -1.92
C SER A 200 42.97 -24.41 -1.23
N ASP A 201 43.65 -23.44 -1.84
CA ASP A 201 44.84 -22.79 -1.25
C ASP A 201 44.54 -22.12 0.10
N LEU A 202 43.28 -21.68 0.30
CA LEU A 202 42.80 -21.04 1.53
C LEU A 202 42.75 -22.00 2.73
N TYR A 203 42.63 -23.30 2.47
CA TYR A 203 42.55 -24.34 3.49
C TYR A 203 43.79 -25.23 3.56
N GLY A 204 44.80 -24.92 2.73
CA GLY A 204 45.97 -25.77 2.54
C GLY A 204 45.65 -27.06 1.78
N SER A 205 46.69 -27.81 1.45
CA SER A 205 46.61 -29.12 0.76
C SER A 205 45.89 -30.20 1.56
N ASP A 206 45.53 -29.94 2.81
CA ASP A 206 45.01 -30.92 3.76
C ASP A 206 43.52 -31.17 3.58
N VAL A 207 42.79 -30.27 2.90
CA VAL A 207 41.34 -30.42 2.65
C VAL A 207 41.10 -30.68 1.17
N LYS A 208 40.73 -31.93 0.86
CA LYS A 208 40.34 -32.40 -0.46
C LYS A 208 38.81 -32.44 -0.58
N PHE A 209 38.27 -31.69 -1.53
CA PHE A 209 36.86 -31.70 -1.87
C PHE A 209 36.64 -32.63 -3.06
N SER A 210 35.69 -33.55 -2.93
CA SER A 210 35.27 -34.42 -4.05
C SER A 210 34.05 -33.79 -4.73
N GLY A 211 34.07 -33.76 -6.06
CA GLY A 211 32.96 -33.26 -6.88
C GLY A 211 32.85 -34.03 -8.19
N THR A 212 31.84 -33.67 -8.99
CA THR A 212 31.64 -34.21 -10.34
C THR A 212 31.51 -33.08 -11.34
N ILE A 213 31.94 -33.30 -12.58
CA ILE A 213 31.74 -32.33 -13.67
C ILE A 213 30.24 -32.27 -13.99
N ASP A 214 29.58 -31.17 -13.63
CA ASP A 214 28.15 -30.99 -13.86
C ASP A 214 27.83 -30.57 -15.31
N SER A 215 28.62 -29.66 -15.88
CA SER A 215 28.47 -29.22 -17.26
C SER A 215 29.81 -28.86 -17.90
N LEU A 216 29.88 -28.96 -19.22
CA LEU A 216 30.99 -28.50 -20.04
C LEU A 216 30.43 -27.43 -20.99
N GLY A 217 30.96 -26.21 -20.92
CA GLY A 217 30.53 -25.11 -21.80
C GLY A 217 30.82 -25.44 -23.26
N ALA A 218 29.79 -25.39 -24.11
CA ALA A 218 29.89 -25.73 -25.54
C ALA A 218 30.45 -24.59 -26.42
N GLY A 219 30.97 -23.50 -25.84
CA GLY A 219 31.48 -22.34 -26.56
C GLY A 219 32.57 -21.58 -25.80
N THR A 220 33.59 -21.11 -26.52
CA THR A 220 34.65 -20.26 -25.99
C THR A 220 34.12 -18.87 -25.66
N GLY A 221 34.51 -18.29 -24.51
CA GLY A 221 34.06 -16.95 -24.08
C GLY A 221 34.40 -15.81 -25.06
N SER A 222 35.26 -16.06 -26.05
CA SER A 222 35.59 -15.16 -27.16
C SER A 222 34.52 -15.11 -28.27
N ALA A 223 33.62 -16.10 -28.36
CA ALA A 223 32.58 -16.13 -29.39
C ALA A 223 31.30 -15.34 -29.01
N PHE A 224 31.13 -14.98 -27.73
CA PHE A 224 29.95 -14.26 -27.22
C PHE A 224 30.29 -12.90 -26.54
N ALA A 225 31.51 -12.40 -26.70
CA ALA A 225 31.90 -11.08 -26.20
C ALA A 225 31.37 -9.98 -27.15
N LEU A 226 30.33 -9.27 -26.73
CA LEU A 226 29.78 -8.10 -27.43
C LEU A 226 30.66 -6.83 -27.34
N LEU A 227 31.83 -6.92 -26.71
CA LEU A 227 32.84 -5.85 -26.64
C LEU A 227 34.24 -6.47 -26.84
N PRO A 228 35.12 -5.85 -27.65
CA PRO A 228 36.37 -6.45 -28.10
C PRO A 228 37.37 -6.67 -26.95
N ALA A 229 38.18 -7.72 -27.09
CA ALA A 229 39.23 -8.09 -26.14
C ALA A 229 40.28 -6.97 -26.01
N GLN A 230 40.40 -6.36 -24.84
CA GLN A 230 41.57 -5.56 -24.50
C GLN A 230 42.74 -6.51 -24.20
N ASN A 231 43.59 -6.70 -25.21
CA ASN A 231 44.94 -7.23 -25.04
C ASN A 231 45.80 -6.18 -24.32
N ALA A 232 46.05 -6.36 -23.02
CA ALA A 232 47.04 -5.56 -22.29
C ALA A 232 48.46 -6.13 -22.55
N THR A 233 48.96 -5.94 -23.77
CA THR A 233 50.41 -6.02 -24.03
C THR A 233 51.05 -4.72 -23.56
N GLY A 234 52.05 -4.84 -22.70
CA GLY A 234 52.73 -3.71 -22.07
C GLY A 234 53.43 -2.79 -23.06
N ASN A 235 53.50 -1.51 -22.67
CA ASN A 235 54.54 -0.60 -23.10
C ASN A 235 54.95 0.27 -21.89
N TRP A 236 56.26 0.43 -21.73
CA TRP A 236 56.96 1.06 -20.63
C TRP A 236 57.41 2.45 -21.08
N ILE A 237 57.22 3.47 -20.24
CA ILE A 237 57.96 4.74 -20.36
C ILE A 237 58.39 5.15 -18.94
N MET A 238 59.67 5.53 -18.86
CA MET A 238 60.51 5.85 -17.68
C MET A 238 59.88 6.81 -16.67
#